data_AF-A0A5A9X4T2-F1
#
_entry.id   AF-A0A5A9X4T2-F1
#
_cell.length_a   1.000
_cell.length_b   1.000
_cell.length_c   1.000
_cell.angle_alpha   90.00
_cell.angle_beta   90.00
_cell.angle_gamma   90.00
#
_symmetry.space_group_name_H-M   'P 1'
#
loop_
_entity.id
_entity.type
_entity.pdbx_description
1 polymer ?
#
loop_
_entity_poly.entity_id
_entity_poly.type
_entity_poly.pdbx_seq_one_letter_code
_entity_poly.pdbx_strand_id
1 'polypeptide(L)'
;MKTIVMIFAVVLLAAPVMAANSSSDTKLDQSIGKSVDDMYKRNLAKSQSLGKKEAETNSRGRDHTNASSFERSGSVQSGGAAEVAVTIDQIMADAFAQLEHDGIEPFASCHVVTSPLLPTDIGINATNGYGEIYVHAAQYYAELARQNQSINAIINPQAVREYISCLGGYGAYGYEAYIRAQKAISGYNAKLSRNKKTKQIVVSGIGYEDFVNTIVAELKYVIAHGLTDAGVKRQFSRLMADKQRPCTFLKATENIKCGSTVVTMDALPKLVSSGVNIYGNGIFGFSGSFKVSTSWSYASALKDMSSDSRYSRFAADVSRFADELESRGMTKEAAYARKKAVNLANASSRTQAEQ
;
A
#
# COMPACT_ATOMS: atom_id res chain seq x y z
N MET A 1 -16.66 -52.99 38.10
CA MET A 1 -15.36 -52.28 38.12
C MET A 1 -15.09 -51.78 36.72
N LYS A 2 -14.75 -50.49 36.61
CA LYS A 2 -14.52 -49.77 35.36
C LYS A 2 -13.10 -50.06 34.87
N THR A 3 -12.94 -50.47 33.61
CA THR A 3 -11.65 -50.35 32.93
C THR A 3 -11.90 -49.90 31.50
N ILE A 4 -11.61 -48.62 31.29
CA ILE A 4 -11.59 -47.92 30.01
C ILE A 4 -10.25 -48.28 29.36
N VAL A 5 -10.29 -48.88 28.17
CA VAL A 5 -9.12 -49.03 27.29
C VAL A 5 -9.36 -48.13 26.08
N MET A 6 -8.51 -47.13 25.94
CA MET A 6 -8.52 -46.16 24.86
C MET A 6 -7.17 -46.21 24.16
N ILE A 7 -7.20 -45.93 22.86
CA ILE A 7 -6.09 -45.58 21.96
C ILE A 7 -5.44 -46.76 21.23
N PHE A 8 -5.86 -46.95 19.97
CA PHE A 8 -4.94 -47.33 18.90
C PHE A 8 -5.25 -46.48 17.67
N ALA A 9 -4.25 -45.69 17.27
CA ALA A 9 -4.22 -44.86 16.08
C ALA A 9 -3.66 -45.68 14.91
N VAL A 10 -4.40 -45.80 13.82
CA VAL A 10 -3.87 -46.14 12.48
C VAL A 10 -4.77 -45.46 11.45
N VAL A 11 -4.29 -44.40 10.82
CA VAL A 11 -4.82 -43.94 9.52
C VAL A 11 -3.66 -43.94 8.54
N LEU A 12 -3.85 -44.78 7.51
CA LEU A 12 -2.95 -45.11 6.42
C LEU A 12 -2.90 -44.00 5.36
N LEU A 13 -1.66 -43.72 4.92
CA LEU A 13 -1.17 -43.53 3.54
C LEU A 13 -2.08 -42.84 2.50
N ALA A 14 -1.62 -41.68 2.03
CA ALA A 14 -1.77 -41.27 0.63
C ALA A 14 -0.44 -40.66 0.15
N ALA A 15 0.15 -41.27 -0.88
CA ALA A 15 1.39 -40.87 -1.54
C ALA A 15 1.18 -39.66 -2.49
N PRO A 16 2.24 -38.90 -2.83
CA PRO A 16 2.13 -37.79 -3.77
C PRO A 16 2.24 -38.27 -5.22
N VAL A 17 1.35 -37.76 -6.08
CA VAL A 17 1.49 -37.81 -7.54
C VAL A 17 2.39 -36.65 -7.96
N MET A 18 3.56 -36.96 -8.51
CA MET A 18 4.28 -36.06 -9.41
C MET A 18 3.99 -36.46 -10.84
N ALA A 19 3.56 -35.51 -11.66
CA ALA A 19 3.73 -35.53 -13.10
C ALA A 19 3.81 -34.09 -13.61
N ALA A 20 4.72 -33.91 -14.55
CA ALA A 20 5.24 -32.66 -15.08
C ALA A 20 4.22 -31.84 -15.88
N ASN A 21 4.43 -30.52 -15.89
CA ASN A 21 4.28 -29.73 -17.10
C ASN A 21 5.34 -28.62 -17.10
N SER A 22 6.33 -28.80 -17.96
CA SER A 22 7.32 -27.81 -18.34
C SER A 22 6.81 -26.99 -19.51
N SER A 23 7.29 -25.74 -19.58
CA SER A 23 7.22 -24.79 -20.69
C SER A 23 5.97 -23.91 -20.75
N SER A 24 6.08 -22.67 -20.24
CA SER A 24 5.66 -21.44 -20.92
C SER A 24 5.82 -20.17 -20.05
N ASP A 25 7.02 -19.86 -19.55
CA ASP A 25 7.19 -18.66 -18.67
C ASP A 25 8.00 -17.49 -19.26
N THR A 26 8.58 -17.59 -20.45
CA THR A 26 9.44 -16.51 -20.98
C THR A 26 8.69 -15.32 -21.61
N LYS A 27 7.37 -15.21 -21.47
CA LYS A 27 6.56 -14.10 -22.02
C LYS A 27 5.76 -13.30 -20.99
N LEU A 28 5.75 -13.69 -19.72
CA LEU A 28 4.97 -13.00 -18.68
C LEU A 28 5.72 -11.78 -18.10
N ASP A 29 7.04 -11.87 -17.97
CA ASP A 29 7.88 -10.89 -17.26
C ASP A 29 7.96 -9.50 -17.94
N GLN A 30 7.85 -9.44 -19.27
CA GLN A 30 7.84 -8.15 -19.98
C GLN A 30 6.49 -7.42 -19.93
N SER A 31 5.40 -8.08 -19.54
CA SER A 31 4.07 -7.45 -19.47
C SER A 31 3.79 -6.76 -18.13
N ILE A 32 4.39 -7.24 -17.04
CA ILE A 32 4.11 -6.76 -15.68
C ILE A 32 4.90 -5.48 -15.37
N GLY A 33 6.18 -5.39 -15.76
CA GLY A 33 6.99 -4.18 -15.61
C GLY A 33 6.44 -2.98 -16.39
N LYS A 34 5.87 -3.22 -17.57
CA LYS A 34 5.10 -2.19 -18.31
C LYS A 34 3.80 -1.80 -17.60
N SER A 35 3.12 -2.72 -16.92
CA SER A 35 1.85 -2.44 -16.25
C SER A 35 2.00 -1.53 -15.02
N VAL A 36 3.08 -1.67 -14.25
CA VAL A 36 3.36 -0.83 -13.07
C VAL A 36 3.80 0.56 -13.51
N ASP A 37 4.67 0.64 -14.52
CA ASP A 37 5.13 1.90 -15.09
C ASP A 37 4.00 2.65 -15.83
N ASP A 38 3.11 1.93 -16.53
CA ASP A 38 1.91 2.51 -17.16
C ASP A 38 0.86 2.93 -16.14
N MET A 39 0.69 2.19 -15.03
CA MET A 39 -0.20 2.57 -13.94
C MET A 39 0.32 3.82 -13.21
N TYR A 40 1.63 3.88 -12.97
CA TYR A 40 2.31 5.06 -12.41
C TYR A 40 2.17 6.26 -13.35
N LYS A 41 2.44 6.11 -14.65
CA LYS A 41 2.22 7.19 -15.65
C LYS A 41 0.77 7.64 -15.71
N ARG A 42 -0.21 6.74 -15.58
CA ARG A 42 -1.64 7.12 -15.51
C ARG A 42 -1.99 7.87 -14.23
N ASN A 43 -1.47 7.45 -13.08
CA ASN A 43 -1.74 8.12 -11.80
C ASN A 43 -1.01 9.47 -11.71
N LEU A 44 0.22 9.56 -12.19
CA LEU A 44 0.98 10.80 -12.31
C LEU A 44 0.32 11.76 -13.32
N ALA A 45 -0.11 11.27 -14.48
CA ALA A 45 -0.87 12.07 -15.44
C ALA A 45 -2.21 12.52 -14.87
N LYS A 46 -2.87 11.70 -14.04
CA LYS A 46 -4.12 12.08 -13.35
C LYS A 46 -3.86 13.17 -12.31
N SER A 47 -2.82 13.04 -11.50
CA SER A 47 -2.37 14.04 -10.51
C SER A 47 -1.94 15.35 -11.19
N GLN A 48 -1.14 15.29 -12.25
CA GLN A 48 -0.73 16.45 -13.05
C GLN A 48 -1.89 17.09 -13.82
N SER A 49 -2.88 16.31 -14.26
CA SER A 49 -4.11 16.86 -14.88
C SER A 49 -4.99 17.58 -13.86
N LEU A 50 -4.95 17.17 -12.58
CA LEU A 50 -5.64 17.87 -11.50
C LEU A 50 -4.94 19.19 -11.17
N GLY A 51 -3.60 19.21 -11.12
CA GLY A 51 -2.82 20.45 -10.97
C GLY A 51 -2.93 21.40 -12.17
N LYS A 52 -3.02 20.89 -13.41
CA LYS A 52 -3.29 21.74 -14.59
C LYS A 52 -4.73 22.26 -14.66
N LYS A 53 -5.71 21.51 -14.14
CA LYS A 53 -7.10 21.99 -13.99
C LYS A 53 -7.24 23.13 -12.98
N GLU A 54 -6.34 23.23 -11.99
CA GLU A 54 -6.27 24.39 -11.08
C GLU A 54 -5.76 25.66 -11.79
N ALA A 55 -4.94 25.52 -12.84
CA ALA A 55 -4.46 26.66 -13.63
C ALA A 55 -5.42 27.10 -14.75
N GLU A 56 -6.19 26.17 -15.36
CA GLU A 56 -7.08 26.47 -16.50
C GLU A 56 -8.53 26.81 -16.13
N THR A 57 -8.98 26.64 -14.88
CA THR A 57 -10.39 26.92 -14.50
C THR A 57 -10.70 28.40 -14.24
N ASN A 58 -9.78 29.32 -14.53
CA ASN A 58 -10.02 30.76 -14.43
C ASN A 58 -10.57 31.43 -15.71
N SER A 59 -10.85 30.69 -16.79
CA SER A 59 -11.56 31.30 -17.92
C SER A 59 -12.47 30.34 -18.69
N ARG A 60 -13.74 30.75 -18.82
CA ARG A 60 -14.79 30.35 -19.77
C ARG A 60 -15.84 29.35 -19.31
N GLY A 61 -17.10 29.80 -19.38
CA GLY A 61 -18.28 28.95 -19.54
C GLY A 61 -19.18 28.87 -18.31
N ARG A 62 -20.00 29.90 -18.10
CA ARG A 62 -21.05 29.95 -17.07
C ARG A 62 -22.30 29.29 -17.64
N ASP A 63 -22.53 28.01 -17.35
CA ASP A 63 -23.76 27.31 -17.74
C ASP A 63 -24.55 26.78 -16.53
N HIS A 64 -25.87 26.93 -16.61
CA HIS A 64 -26.87 26.98 -15.54
C HIS A 64 -27.26 25.63 -14.89
N THR A 65 -26.42 24.59 -14.92
CA THR A 65 -26.77 23.25 -14.41
C THR A 65 -26.43 22.96 -12.94
N ASN A 66 -25.74 23.88 -12.23
CA ASN A 66 -25.04 23.53 -10.98
C ASN A 66 -25.89 23.52 -9.70
N ALA A 67 -27.09 24.11 -9.69
CA ALA A 67 -27.94 24.10 -8.49
C ALA A 67 -28.44 22.68 -8.13
N SER A 68 -28.54 21.78 -9.12
CA SER A 68 -28.96 20.39 -8.93
C SER A 68 -27.84 19.45 -8.46
N SER A 69 -26.58 19.88 -8.52
CA SER A 69 -25.42 19.06 -8.13
C SER A 69 -25.25 18.99 -6.61
N PHE A 70 -25.63 20.03 -5.88
CA PHE A 70 -25.48 20.09 -4.42
C PHE A 70 -26.49 19.17 -3.68
N GLU A 71 -27.74 19.14 -4.14
CA GLU A 71 -28.74 18.17 -3.64
C GLU A 71 -28.38 16.72 -4.02
N ARG A 72 -27.68 16.53 -5.14
CA ARG A 72 -27.10 15.24 -5.53
C ARG A 72 -25.99 14.80 -4.59
N SER A 73 -25.07 15.66 -4.15
CA SER A 73 -24.02 15.24 -3.20
C SER A 73 -24.58 14.79 -1.84
N GLY A 74 -25.66 15.42 -1.35
CA GLY A 74 -26.37 14.99 -0.14
C GLY A 74 -27.13 13.66 -0.29
N SER A 75 -27.57 13.31 -1.51
CA SER A 75 -28.29 12.06 -1.83
C SER A 75 -27.37 10.95 -2.37
N VAL A 76 -26.18 11.26 -2.89
CA VAL A 76 -25.14 10.31 -3.32
C VAL A 76 -24.52 9.58 -2.14
N GLN A 77 -24.61 10.13 -0.93
CA GLN A 77 -24.30 9.38 0.29
C GLN A 77 -25.24 8.17 0.50
N SER A 78 -26.41 8.16 -0.14
CA SER A 78 -27.47 7.14 -0.03
C SER A 78 -27.79 6.38 -1.33
N GLY A 79 -27.43 6.91 -2.50
CA GLY A 79 -27.64 6.28 -3.80
C GLY A 79 -26.46 5.41 -4.20
N GLY A 80 -26.74 4.17 -4.64
CA GLY A 80 -25.76 3.10 -4.95
C GLY A 80 -24.44 3.59 -5.55
N ALA A 81 -23.48 3.85 -4.68
CA ALA A 81 -22.15 4.30 -5.07
C ALA A 81 -21.41 3.18 -5.79
N ALA A 82 -20.69 3.51 -6.86
CA ALA A 82 -19.66 2.61 -7.36
C ALA A 82 -18.65 2.40 -6.23
N GLU A 83 -18.61 1.18 -5.71
CA GLU A 83 -17.71 0.80 -4.64
C GLU A 83 -16.50 0.09 -5.23
N VAL A 84 -15.30 0.60 -4.96
CA VAL A 84 -14.06 -0.02 -5.44
C VAL A 84 -13.40 -0.77 -4.27
N ALA A 85 -12.93 -1.98 -4.57
CA ALA A 85 -12.10 -2.75 -3.66
C ALA A 85 -10.64 -2.33 -3.85
N VAL A 86 -10.03 -1.78 -2.81
CA VAL A 86 -8.66 -1.26 -2.85
C VAL A 86 -7.83 -1.95 -1.78
N THR A 87 -6.66 -2.46 -2.13
CA THR A 87 -5.75 -3.08 -1.16
C THR A 87 -4.89 -2.01 -0.50
N ILE A 88 -4.55 -2.21 0.78
CA ILE A 88 -3.62 -1.30 1.47
C ILE A 88 -2.26 -1.29 0.78
N ASP A 89 -1.84 -2.44 0.25
CA ASP A 89 -0.55 -2.61 -0.43
C ASP A 89 -0.45 -1.69 -1.64
N GLN A 90 -1.54 -1.53 -2.42
CA GLN A 90 -1.54 -0.64 -3.58
C GLN A 90 -1.45 0.83 -3.17
N ILE A 91 -2.22 1.25 -2.16
CA ILE A 91 -2.16 2.63 -1.65
C ILE A 91 -0.76 2.94 -1.11
N MET A 92 -0.17 2.00 -0.38
CA MET A 92 1.17 2.17 0.20
C MET A 92 2.26 2.14 -0.86
N ALA A 93 2.16 1.30 -1.89
CA ALA A 93 3.12 1.27 -2.99
C ALA A 93 3.16 2.61 -3.72
N ASP A 94 2.00 3.19 -4.04
CA ASP A 94 1.92 4.52 -4.66
C ASP A 94 2.52 5.60 -3.75
N ALA A 95 2.23 5.54 -2.45
CA ALA A 95 2.76 6.50 -1.48
C ALA A 95 4.29 6.38 -1.32
N PHE A 96 4.82 5.15 -1.23
CA PHE A 96 6.26 4.91 -1.13
C PHE A 96 7.00 5.32 -2.41
N ALA A 97 6.46 5.04 -3.59
CA ALA A 97 7.04 5.52 -4.85
C ALA A 97 7.17 7.05 -4.87
N GLN A 98 6.16 7.77 -4.35
CA GLN A 98 6.24 9.22 -4.23
C GLN A 98 7.32 9.66 -3.23
N LEU A 99 7.44 9.00 -2.08
CA LEU A 99 8.47 9.32 -1.07
C LEU A 99 9.90 9.06 -1.60
N GLU A 100 10.09 7.99 -2.38
CA GLU A 100 11.34 7.69 -3.08
C GLU A 100 11.68 8.82 -4.07
N HIS A 101 10.70 9.28 -4.86
CA HIS A 101 10.88 10.35 -5.82
C HIS A 101 11.16 11.71 -5.15
N ASP A 102 10.49 12.00 -4.04
CA ASP A 102 10.61 13.25 -3.29
C ASP A 102 11.91 13.34 -2.47
N GLY A 103 12.75 12.29 -2.49
CA GLY A 103 14.03 12.29 -1.77
C GLY A 103 13.88 12.18 -0.24
N ILE A 104 12.80 11.56 0.24
CA ILE A 104 12.53 11.43 1.67
C ILE A 104 13.18 10.15 2.23
N GLU A 105 14.09 10.29 3.20
CA GLU A 105 14.73 9.17 3.89
C GLU A 105 13.78 8.47 4.89
N PRO A 106 13.94 7.14 5.13
CA PRO A 106 14.93 6.24 4.52
C PRO A 106 14.53 5.71 3.14
N PHE A 107 13.43 6.18 2.54
CA PHE A 107 12.87 5.59 1.33
C PHE A 107 13.71 5.91 0.10
N ALA A 108 14.18 7.17 0.01
CA ALA A 108 15.01 7.67 -1.07
C ALA A 108 16.28 6.84 -1.29
N SER A 109 16.97 6.42 -0.24
CA SER A 109 18.17 5.58 -0.39
C SER A 109 17.87 4.11 -0.71
N CYS A 110 16.65 3.65 -0.43
CA CYS A 110 16.26 2.25 -0.51
C CYS A 110 15.67 1.81 -1.85
N HIS A 111 14.94 2.70 -2.55
CA HIS A 111 14.33 2.45 -3.86
C HIS A 111 13.60 1.10 -4.03
N VAL A 112 12.88 0.62 -2.99
CA VAL A 112 12.28 -0.72 -2.99
C VAL A 112 11.18 -0.84 -4.04
N VAL A 113 10.45 0.23 -4.32
CA VAL A 113 9.32 0.26 -5.26
C VAL A 113 9.79 0.63 -6.66
N THR A 114 10.65 1.64 -6.81
CA THR A 114 11.06 2.12 -8.13
C THR A 114 12.22 1.35 -8.75
N SER A 115 13.11 0.76 -7.94
CA SER A 115 14.29 0.01 -8.40
C SER A 115 14.64 -1.13 -7.41
N PRO A 116 13.79 -2.17 -7.30
CA PRO A 116 14.01 -3.26 -6.37
C PRO A 116 15.34 -3.98 -6.64
N LEU A 117 16.01 -4.41 -5.57
CA LEU A 117 17.25 -5.17 -5.68
C LEU A 117 16.97 -6.54 -6.32
N LEU A 118 17.64 -6.82 -7.43
CA LEU A 118 17.57 -8.07 -8.15
C LEU A 118 18.81 -8.93 -7.87
N PRO A 119 18.74 -10.27 -8.06
CA PRO A 119 19.90 -11.14 -7.88
C PRO A 119 21.09 -10.77 -8.78
N THR A 120 20.82 -10.18 -9.94
CA THR A 120 21.84 -9.65 -10.87
C THR A 120 22.67 -8.53 -10.27
N ASP A 121 22.05 -7.66 -9.46
CA ASP A 121 22.67 -6.44 -8.93
C ASP A 121 23.71 -6.77 -7.85
N ILE A 122 23.60 -7.97 -7.27
CA ILE A 122 24.55 -8.51 -6.29
C ILE A 122 25.42 -9.64 -6.85
N GLY A 123 25.39 -9.86 -8.17
CA GLY A 123 26.25 -10.84 -8.85
C GLY A 123 25.88 -12.31 -8.65
N ILE A 124 24.65 -12.60 -8.20
CA ILE A 124 24.13 -13.96 -7.98
C ILE A 124 23.40 -14.50 -9.22
N ASN A 125 23.22 -13.68 -10.25
CA ASN A 125 22.65 -14.13 -11.51
C ASN A 125 23.53 -13.70 -12.68
N ALA A 126 23.60 -14.54 -13.71
CA ALA A 126 24.32 -14.22 -14.93
C ALA A 126 23.53 -13.18 -15.72
N THR A 127 24.00 -11.93 -15.75
CA THR A 127 23.43 -10.91 -16.63
C THR A 127 23.77 -11.22 -18.08
N ASN A 128 22.78 -11.14 -18.96
CA ASN A 128 22.94 -11.15 -20.41
C ASN A 128 23.70 -9.88 -20.85
N GLY A 129 25.03 -9.96 -20.97
CA GLY A 129 25.80 -9.02 -21.78
C GLY A 129 25.82 -9.51 -23.23
N TYR A 130 25.43 -8.66 -24.19
CA TYR A 130 25.63 -8.82 -25.64
C TYR A 130 25.68 -10.28 -26.17
N GLY A 131 24.61 -11.05 -25.96
CA GLY A 131 24.40 -12.33 -26.65
C GLY A 131 25.10 -13.56 -26.07
N GLU A 132 25.86 -13.45 -24.98
CA GLU A 132 26.46 -14.61 -24.30
C GLU A 132 25.77 -14.86 -22.96
N ILE A 133 24.98 -15.94 -22.90
CA ILE A 133 24.54 -16.49 -21.62
C ILE A 133 25.77 -17.16 -21.00
N TYR A 134 26.24 -16.68 -19.85
CA TYR A 134 27.18 -17.43 -19.02
C TYR A 134 26.44 -18.61 -18.36
N VAL A 135 26.00 -19.57 -19.18
CA VAL A 135 25.17 -20.73 -18.80
C VAL A 135 25.80 -21.46 -17.62
N HIS A 136 27.13 -21.56 -17.60
CA HIS A 136 27.87 -22.19 -16.52
C HIS A 136 27.77 -21.42 -15.19
N ALA A 137 27.81 -20.09 -15.19
CA ALA A 137 27.66 -19.30 -13.98
C ALA A 137 26.21 -19.37 -13.44
N ALA A 138 25.22 -19.30 -14.33
CA ALA A 138 23.82 -19.47 -13.95
C ALA A 138 23.55 -20.87 -13.35
N GLN A 139 24.06 -21.92 -13.99
CA GLN A 139 23.96 -23.29 -13.48
C GLN A 139 24.68 -23.46 -12.13
N TYR A 140 25.85 -22.84 -11.97
CA TYR A 140 26.60 -22.86 -10.72
C TYR A 140 25.79 -22.24 -9.58
N TYR A 141 25.26 -21.03 -9.76
CA TYR A 141 24.44 -20.38 -8.73
C TYR A 141 23.13 -21.10 -8.46
N ALA A 142 22.47 -21.64 -9.49
CA ALA A 142 21.29 -22.46 -9.32
C ALA A 142 21.56 -23.71 -8.47
N GLU A 143 22.72 -24.37 -8.66
CA GLU A 143 23.10 -25.53 -7.87
C GLU A 143 23.41 -25.17 -6.41
N LEU A 144 24.15 -24.07 -6.18
CA LEU A 144 24.39 -23.56 -4.83
C LEU A 144 23.07 -23.20 -4.13
N ALA A 145 22.12 -22.63 -4.88
CA ALA A 145 20.81 -22.29 -4.36
C ALA A 145 19.98 -23.51 -3.99
N ARG A 146 19.99 -24.54 -4.85
CA ARG A 146 19.33 -25.84 -4.60
C ARG A 146 19.88 -26.52 -3.35
N GLN A 147 21.18 -26.39 -3.10
CA GLN A 147 21.86 -26.93 -1.93
C GLN A 147 21.72 -26.06 -0.67
N ASN A 148 21.06 -24.90 -0.74
CA ASN A 148 20.96 -23.91 0.36
C ASN A 148 22.33 -23.49 0.91
N GLN A 149 23.31 -23.33 0.02
CA GLN A 149 24.66 -22.92 0.41
C GLN A 149 24.68 -21.50 1.00
N SER A 150 25.71 -21.21 1.79
CA SER A 150 25.88 -19.87 2.33
C SER A 150 26.26 -18.88 1.23
N ILE A 151 25.54 -17.75 1.18
CA ILE A 151 25.87 -16.68 0.24
C ILE A 151 27.13 -15.92 0.65
N ASN A 152 27.50 -15.99 1.94
CA ASN A 152 28.66 -15.30 2.49
C ASN A 152 29.99 -15.75 1.87
N ALA A 153 30.01 -16.96 1.28
CA ALA A 153 31.18 -17.50 0.59
C ALA A 153 31.30 -17.04 -0.87
N ILE A 154 30.27 -16.37 -1.39
CA ILE A 154 30.10 -16.05 -2.81
C ILE A 154 30.07 -14.54 -3.02
N ILE A 155 29.31 -13.84 -2.18
CA ILE A 155 29.08 -12.40 -2.28
C ILE A 155 29.16 -11.74 -0.90
N ASN A 156 29.29 -10.42 -0.89
CA ASN A 156 29.13 -9.64 0.34
C ASN A 156 27.65 -9.60 0.75
N PRO A 157 27.24 -10.21 1.89
CA PRO A 157 25.85 -10.24 2.31
C PRO A 157 25.32 -8.87 2.75
N GLN A 158 26.17 -7.84 2.84
CA GLN A 158 25.78 -6.52 3.31
C GLN A 158 24.66 -5.88 2.48
N ALA A 159 24.72 -5.96 1.14
CA ALA A 159 23.68 -5.44 0.27
C ALA A 159 22.31 -6.11 0.54
N VAL A 160 22.31 -7.43 0.75
CA VAL A 160 21.10 -8.18 1.10
C VAL A 160 20.56 -7.75 2.47
N ARG A 161 21.44 -7.55 3.45
CA ARG A 161 21.06 -7.11 4.80
C ARG A 161 20.50 -5.69 4.81
N GLU A 162 21.08 -4.79 4.03
CA GLU A 162 20.57 -3.44 3.81
C GLU A 162 19.21 -3.49 3.14
N TYR A 163 19.05 -4.31 2.11
CA TYR A 163 17.77 -4.49 1.44
C TYR A 163 16.67 -5.07 2.34
N ILE A 164 17.00 -6.05 3.20
CA ILE A 164 16.10 -6.54 4.26
C ILE A 164 15.69 -5.39 5.21
N SER A 165 16.61 -4.46 5.49
CA SER A 165 16.33 -3.29 6.34
C SER A 165 15.37 -2.34 5.67
N CYS A 166 15.59 -2.06 4.38
CA CYS A 166 14.70 -1.27 3.54
C CYS A 166 13.31 -1.87 3.51
N LEU A 167 13.15 -3.12 3.07
CA LEU A 167 11.87 -3.83 3.05
C LEU A 167 11.19 -3.86 4.42
N GLY A 168 11.98 -4.07 5.48
CA GLY A 168 11.51 -4.01 6.87
C GLY A 168 10.97 -2.64 7.25
N GLY A 169 11.65 -1.57 6.83
CA GLY A 169 11.24 -0.20 7.05
C GLY A 169 9.92 0.10 6.34
N TYR A 170 9.83 -0.21 5.05
CA TYR A 170 8.61 0.00 4.25
C TYR A 170 7.42 -0.72 4.90
N GLY A 171 7.62 -1.99 5.30
CA GLY A 171 6.60 -2.71 6.04
C GLY A 171 6.23 -2.02 7.36
N ALA A 172 7.20 -1.58 8.16
CA ALA A 172 6.96 -1.11 9.52
C ALA A 172 6.25 0.25 9.52
N TYR A 173 6.76 1.19 8.72
CA TYR A 173 6.15 2.51 8.52
C TYR A 173 4.75 2.37 7.91
N GLY A 174 4.58 1.54 6.89
CA GLY A 174 3.28 1.28 6.27
C GLY A 174 2.27 0.70 7.26
N TYR A 175 2.68 -0.29 8.07
CA TYR A 175 1.77 -0.92 9.03
C TYR A 175 1.35 0.03 10.16
N GLU A 176 2.30 0.81 10.69
CA GLU A 176 1.96 1.77 11.74
C GLU A 176 1.07 2.90 11.21
N ALA A 177 1.35 3.39 10.00
CA ALA A 177 0.50 4.34 9.30
C ALA A 177 -0.92 3.78 9.14
N TYR A 178 -1.04 2.49 8.80
CA TYR A 178 -2.33 1.81 8.72
C TYR A 178 -3.08 1.79 10.07
N ILE A 179 -2.42 1.40 11.17
CA ILE A 179 -3.03 1.39 12.52
C ILE A 179 -3.53 2.79 12.89
N ARG A 180 -2.75 3.83 12.57
CA ARG A 180 -3.13 5.21 12.84
C ARG A 180 -4.29 5.67 11.96
N ALA A 181 -4.25 5.36 10.67
CA ALA A 181 -5.32 5.67 9.74
C ALA A 181 -6.64 5.01 10.18
N GLN A 182 -6.64 3.77 10.67
CA GLN A 182 -7.83 3.15 11.24
C GLN A 182 -8.42 3.95 12.41
N LYS A 183 -7.58 4.47 13.31
CA LYS A 183 -8.01 5.30 14.45
C LYS A 183 -8.56 6.65 13.96
N ALA A 184 -7.89 7.28 12.99
CA ALA A 184 -8.35 8.52 12.37
C ALA A 184 -9.71 8.34 11.66
N ILE A 185 -9.84 7.29 10.85
CA ILE A 185 -11.07 6.94 10.12
C ILE A 185 -12.23 6.66 11.06
N SER A 186 -11.98 5.92 12.14
CA SER A 186 -12.99 5.67 13.18
C SER A 186 -13.45 6.99 13.83
N GLY A 187 -12.55 7.95 13.99
CA GLY A 187 -12.87 9.32 14.45
C GLY A 187 -13.79 10.09 13.50
N TYR A 188 -13.87 9.73 12.22
CA TYR A 188 -14.81 10.31 11.26
C TYR A 188 -16.21 9.70 11.34
N ASN A 189 -16.59 8.96 12.40
CA ASN A 189 -17.84 8.18 12.45
C ASN A 189 -18.03 7.25 11.22
N ALA A 190 -16.94 6.94 10.52
CA ALA A 190 -16.98 6.00 9.41
C ALA A 190 -17.18 4.60 10.01
N LYS A 191 -18.12 3.84 9.47
CA LYS A 191 -18.40 2.50 9.94
C LYS A 191 -17.46 1.54 9.22
N LEU A 192 -16.58 0.90 10.00
CA LEU A 192 -15.80 -0.24 9.56
C LEU A 192 -16.63 -1.49 9.80
N SER A 193 -17.05 -2.18 8.73
CA SER A 193 -17.75 -3.46 8.85
C SER A 193 -17.01 -4.53 8.06
N ARG A 194 -16.89 -5.73 8.61
CA ARG A 194 -16.24 -6.84 7.91
C ARG A 194 -17.29 -7.67 7.18
N ASN A 195 -17.15 -7.81 5.87
CA ASN A 195 -17.99 -8.72 5.11
C ASN A 195 -17.66 -10.17 5.51
N LYS A 196 -18.65 -10.89 6.05
CA LYS A 196 -18.45 -12.26 6.56
C LYS A 196 -18.02 -13.25 5.46
N LYS A 197 -18.49 -13.05 4.22
CA LYS A 197 -18.24 -13.93 3.06
C LYS A 197 -16.90 -13.62 2.40
N THR A 198 -16.65 -12.37 2.03
CA THR A 198 -15.44 -11.98 1.29
C THR A 198 -14.26 -11.65 2.21
N LYS A 199 -14.47 -11.59 3.53
CA LYS A 199 -13.51 -11.14 4.56
C LYS A 199 -12.99 -9.70 4.38
N GLN A 200 -13.48 -8.97 3.38
CA GLN A 200 -13.13 -7.59 3.08
C GLN A 200 -13.64 -6.63 4.15
N ILE A 201 -12.93 -5.53 4.35
CA ILE A 201 -13.33 -4.46 5.26
C ILE A 201 -14.09 -3.43 4.42
N VAL A 202 -15.37 -3.23 4.71
CA VAL A 202 -16.17 -2.17 4.09
C VAL A 202 -16.01 -0.93 4.95
N VAL A 203 -15.62 0.18 4.32
CA VAL A 203 -15.52 1.48 4.96
C VAL A 203 -16.66 2.34 4.46
N SER A 204 -17.63 2.60 5.33
CA SER A 204 -18.79 3.44 4.99
C SER A 204 -18.67 4.81 5.66
N GLY A 205 -19.06 5.89 4.96
CA GLY A 205 -19.05 7.25 5.51
C GLY A 205 -17.78 8.07 5.24
N ILE A 206 -16.88 7.55 4.40
CA ILE A 206 -15.73 8.27 3.85
C ILE A 206 -15.57 7.91 2.36
N GLY A 207 -15.17 8.89 1.56
CA GLY A 207 -14.85 8.71 0.15
C GLY A 207 -13.50 8.06 -0.09
N TYR A 208 -13.28 7.51 -1.29
CA TYR A 208 -12.01 6.91 -1.67
C TYR A 208 -10.82 7.87 -1.52
N GLU A 209 -10.97 9.10 -2.01
CA GLU A 209 -9.93 10.12 -1.96
C GLU A 209 -9.57 10.51 -0.53
N ASP A 210 -10.55 10.78 0.33
CA ASP A 210 -10.29 11.10 1.73
C ASP A 210 -9.65 9.92 2.49
N PHE A 211 -10.04 8.69 2.13
CA PHE A 211 -9.47 7.47 2.69
C PHE A 211 -7.98 7.33 2.34
N VAL A 212 -7.64 7.49 1.05
CA VAL A 212 -6.25 7.48 0.59
C VAL A 212 -5.45 8.62 1.23
N ASN A 213 -5.99 9.84 1.22
CA ASN A 213 -5.32 11.01 1.81
C ASN A 213 -5.06 10.82 3.30
N THR A 214 -6.01 10.23 4.04
CA THR A 214 -5.81 9.90 5.46
C THR A 214 -4.68 8.90 5.64
N ILE A 215 -4.59 7.86 4.81
CA ILE A 215 -3.51 6.87 4.89
C ILE A 215 -2.14 7.51 4.62
N VAL A 216 -2.03 8.29 3.54
CA VAL A 216 -0.78 8.96 3.14
C VAL A 216 -0.35 9.98 4.19
N ALA A 217 -1.31 10.73 4.74
CA ALA A 217 -1.09 11.67 5.82
C ALA A 217 -0.49 11.00 7.07
N GLU A 218 -1.09 9.88 7.51
CA GLU A 218 -0.58 9.14 8.66
C GLU A 218 0.78 8.50 8.36
N LEU A 219 1.05 8.09 7.12
CA LEU A 219 2.39 7.64 6.72
C LEU A 219 3.42 8.75 6.90
N LYS A 220 3.16 9.95 6.38
CA LYS A 220 4.04 11.12 6.56
C LYS A 220 4.24 11.44 8.05
N TYR A 221 3.19 11.34 8.85
CA TYR A 221 3.29 11.51 10.31
C TYR A 221 4.25 10.49 10.93
N VAL A 222 4.11 9.20 10.63
CA VAL A 222 4.97 8.14 11.21
C VAL A 222 6.42 8.32 10.76
N ILE A 223 6.65 8.76 9.52
CA ILE A 223 8.01 9.04 9.04
C ILE A 223 8.63 10.18 9.86
N ALA A 224 7.91 11.26 10.09
CA ALA A 224 8.40 12.41 10.84
C ALA A 224 8.64 12.12 12.34
N HIS A 225 7.85 11.23 12.94
CA HIS A 225 7.90 10.93 14.37
C HIS A 225 8.55 9.58 14.72
N GLY A 226 8.95 8.83 13.70
CA GLY A 226 9.38 7.44 13.81
C GLY A 226 8.25 6.49 14.20
N LEU A 227 8.61 5.20 14.31
CA LEU A 227 7.70 4.20 14.84
C LEU A 227 7.34 4.56 16.29
N THR A 228 6.09 4.38 16.68
CA THR A 228 5.54 4.65 18.02
C THR A 228 4.82 3.44 18.60
N ASP A 229 4.26 2.56 17.77
CA ASP A 229 3.58 1.36 18.23
C ASP A 229 4.58 0.32 18.78
N ALA A 230 4.38 -0.11 20.02
CA ALA A 230 5.30 -1.03 20.70
C ALA A 230 5.36 -2.42 20.04
N GLY A 231 4.25 -2.88 19.45
CA GLY A 231 4.18 -4.14 18.71
C GLY A 231 5.01 -4.08 17.43
N VAL A 232 4.84 -3.00 16.67
CA VAL A 232 5.59 -2.74 15.42
C VAL A 232 7.08 -2.60 15.72
N LYS A 233 7.47 -1.76 16.69
CA LYS A 233 8.86 -1.61 17.12
C LYS A 233 9.51 -2.94 17.47
N ARG A 234 8.86 -3.73 18.33
CA ARG A 234 9.40 -5.01 18.77
C ARG A 234 9.61 -5.97 17.60
N GLN A 235 8.67 -6.02 16.67
CA GLN A 235 8.77 -6.89 15.49
C GLN A 235 9.85 -6.40 14.53
N PHE A 236 9.95 -5.09 14.30
CA PHE A 236 11.01 -4.48 13.50
C PHE A 236 12.40 -4.68 14.12
N SER A 237 12.56 -4.51 15.43
CA SER A 237 13.82 -4.80 16.13
C SER A 237 14.23 -6.27 16.04
N ARG A 238 13.28 -7.20 16.10
CA ARG A 238 13.54 -8.64 15.89
C ARG A 238 14.05 -8.91 14.49
N LEU A 239 13.41 -8.34 13.47
CA LEU A 239 13.88 -8.40 12.09
C LEU A 239 15.31 -7.84 11.95
N MET A 240 15.60 -6.69 12.58
CA MET A 240 16.92 -6.06 12.54
C MET A 240 18.01 -6.89 13.24
N ALA A 241 17.65 -7.66 14.26
CA ALA A 241 18.57 -8.63 14.89
C ALA A 241 18.77 -9.88 14.03
N ASP A 242 17.70 -10.38 13.42
CA ASP A 242 17.71 -11.61 12.64
C ASP A 242 18.49 -11.48 11.32
N LYS A 243 18.43 -10.31 10.65
CA LYS A 243 19.22 -10.04 9.43
C LYS A 243 20.74 -10.16 9.64
N GLN A 244 21.23 -10.05 10.87
CA GLN A 244 22.67 -10.17 11.17
C GLN A 244 23.15 -11.62 11.17
N ARG A 245 22.23 -12.59 11.16
CA ARG A 245 22.59 -14.01 11.08
C ARG A 245 23.23 -14.35 9.72
N PRO A 246 23.97 -15.47 9.64
CA PRO A 246 24.48 -15.96 8.36
C PRO A 246 23.33 -16.12 7.36
N CYS A 247 23.59 -15.72 6.12
CA CYS A 247 22.63 -15.80 5.04
C CYS A 247 22.93 -17.01 4.15
N THR A 248 21.90 -17.71 3.74
CA THR A 248 21.96 -18.85 2.83
C THR A 248 20.92 -18.69 1.73
N PHE A 249 21.12 -19.36 0.62
CA PHE A 249 20.04 -19.54 -0.34
C PHE A 249 18.88 -20.32 0.27
N LEU A 250 17.70 -20.15 -0.33
CA LEU A 250 16.52 -20.94 -0.07
C LEU A 250 15.95 -21.47 -1.39
N LYS A 251 16.50 -22.59 -1.86
CA LYS A 251 16.10 -23.34 -3.07
C LYS A 251 16.20 -22.62 -4.42
N ALA A 252 16.27 -21.28 -4.43
CA ALA A 252 16.35 -20.47 -5.64
C ALA A 252 17.23 -19.23 -5.40
N THR A 253 17.76 -18.65 -6.47
CA THR A 253 18.73 -17.55 -6.45
C THR A 253 18.14 -16.24 -5.95
N GLU A 254 16.85 -16.03 -6.19
CA GLU A 254 16.07 -14.89 -5.74
C GLU A 254 15.68 -14.97 -4.26
N ASN A 255 15.75 -16.16 -3.65
CA ASN A 255 15.32 -16.39 -2.28
C ASN A 255 16.53 -16.54 -1.35
N ILE A 256 16.71 -15.56 -0.46
CA ILE A 256 17.77 -15.59 0.55
C ILE A 256 17.15 -15.66 1.94
N LYS A 257 17.67 -16.57 2.75
CA LYS A 257 17.30 -16.74 4.15
C LYS A 257 18.43 -16.26 5.06
N CYS A 258 18.15 -15.29 5.92
CA CYS A 258 19.04 -14.85 7.00
C CYS A 258 18.32 -15.11 8.33
N GLY A 259 18.69 -16.19 9.04
CA GLY A 259 18.01 -16.60 10.27
C GLY A 259 16.58 -17.11 10.04
N SER A 260 15.59 -16.45 10.65
CA SER A 260 14.15 -16.70 10.44
C SER A 260 13.52 -15.84 9.33
N THR A 261 14.32 -14.97 8.71
CA THR A 261 13.89 -14.00 7.71
C THR A 261 14.23 -14.51 6.33
N VAL A 262 13.28 -14.41 5.41
CA VAL A 262 13.40 -14.77 4.00
C VAL A 262 13.08 -13.52 3.17
N VAL A 263 14.01 -13.13 2.32
CA VAL A 263 13.82 -12.10 1.31
C VAL A 263 13.75 -12.74 -0.07
N THR A 264 12.78 -12.31 -0.87
CA THR A 264 12.66 -12.63 -2.30
C THR A 264 13.01 -11.36 -3.08
N MET A 265 14.11 -11.42 -3.82
CA MET A 265 14.64 -10.36 -4.68
C MET A 265 14.09 -10.55 -6.09
N ASP A 266 13.03 -9.82 -6.41
CA ASP A 266 12.30 -9.91 -7.67
C ASP A 266 11.71 -8.52 -7.97
N ALA A 267 11.12 -8.34 -9.15
CA ALA A 267 10.40 -7.12 -9.52
C ALA A 267 9.27 -6.79 -8.53
N LEU A 268 8.70 -7.81 -7.87
CA LEU A 268 7.77 -7.69 -6.75
C LEU A 268 8.41 -8.28 -5.49
N PRO A 269 9.26 -7.51 -4.80
CA PRO A 269 10.06 -8.05 -3.72
C PRO A 269 9.19 -8.41 -2.52
N LYS A 270 9.59 -9.45 -1.79
CA LYS A 270 8.87 -9.94 -0.62
C LYS A 270 9.81 -10.09 0.56
N LEU A 271 9.29 -9.83 1.74
CA LEU A 271 9.99 -10.07 2.99
C LEU A 271 9.08 -10.83 3.94
N VAL A 272 9.55 -11.98 4.41
CA VAL A 272 8.86 -12.81 5.40
C VAL A 272 9.79 -12.96 6.60
N SER A 273 9.32 -12.67 7.81
CA SER A 273 10.11 -12.85 9.03
C SER A 273 9.32 -13.68 10.04
N SER A 274 9.90 -14.81 10.47
CA SER A 274 9.23 -15.75 11.38
C SER A 274 7.82 -16.18 10.89
N GLY A 275 7.67 -16.37 9.58
CA GLY A 275 6.39 -16.75 8.95
C GLY A 275 5.38 -15.60 8.76
N VAL A 276 5.74 -14.37 9.12
CA VAL A 276 4.88 -13.18 8.93
C VAL A 276 5.36 -12.40 7.71
N ASN A 277 4.45 -12.11 6.77
CA ASN A 277 4.73 -11.24 5.63
C ASN A 277 4.98 -9.82 6.10
N ILE A 278 6.22 -9.37 6.11
CA ILE A 278 6.61 -8.02 6.46
C ILE A 278 6.30 -7.06 5.30
N TYR A 279 6.57 -7.47 4.06
CA TYR A 279 6.36 -6.70 2.83
C TYR A 279 6.05 -7.61 1.62
N GLY A 280 5.32 -7.10 0.62
CA GLY A 280 5.17 -7.69 -0.71
C GLY A 280 4.00 -8.68 -0.91
N ASN A 281 3.21 -8.96 0.14
CA ASN A 281 2.00 -9.80 0.12
C ASN A 281 1.17 -9.48 1.37
N GLY A 282 0.79 -8.22 1.52
CA GLY A 282 0.44 -7.62 2.79
C GLY A 282 1.62 -6.92 3.45
N ILE A 283 1.28 -6.13 4.47
CA ILE A 283 2.21 -5.31 5.25
C ILE A 283 2.11 -5.77 6.71
N PHE A 284 3.22 -6.31 7.25
CA PHE A 284 3.29 -6.88 8.62
C PHE A 284 2.18 -7.90 8.95
N GLY A 285 1.89 -8.80 8.01
CA GLY A 285 0.90 -9.87 8.13
C GLY A 285 -0.53 -9.39 7.93
N PHE A 286 -0.73 -8.10 7.70
CA PHE A 286 -2.04 -7.57 7.33
C PHE A 286 -2.19 -7.59 5.81
N SER A 287 -3.17 -8.36 5.34
CA SER A 287 -3.68 -8.32 3.98
C SER A 287 -5.18 -8.03 4.04
N GLY A 288 -5.62 -6.93 3.44
CA GLY A 288 -7.03 -6.56 3.44
C GLY A 288 -7.36 -5.63 2.27
N SER A 289 -8.53 -5.86 1.68
CA SER A 289 -9.11 -4.92 0.71
C SER A 289 -10.23 -4.12 1.38
N PHE A 290 -10.23 -2.83 1.12
CA PHE A 290 -11.21 -1.87 1.56
C PHE A 290 -12.23 -1.64 0.46
N LYS A 291 -13.51 -1.77 0.79
CA LYS A 291 -14.58 -1.34 -0.10
C LYS A 291 -14.92 0.10 0.27
N VAL A 292 -14.58 1.04 -0.61
CA VAL A 292 -14.78 2.48 -0.40
C VAL A 292 -15.56 3.06 -1.57
N SER A 293 -16.44 4.02 -1.29
CA SER A 293 -17.22 4.72 -2.30
C SER A 293 -16.32 5.63 -3.14
N THR A 294 -16.33 5.47 -4.47
CA THR A 294 -15.66 6.41 -5.38
C THR A 294 -16.58 7.53 -5.86
N SER A 295 -17.88 7.45 -5.57
CA SER A 295 -18.86 8.43 -6.06
C SER A 295 -18.85 9.75 -5.28
N TRP A 296 -18.17 9.81 -4.12
CA TRP A 296 -18.08 11.03 -3.32
C TRP A 296 -16.82 11.06 -2.46
N SER A 297 -16.36 12.26 -2.14
CA SER A 297 -15.36 12.57 -1.10
C SER A 297 -15.70 13.95 -0.50
N TYR A 298 -15.27 14.24 0.74
CA TYR A 298 -15.43 15.56 1.34
C TYR A 298 -14.63 16.62 0.59
N ALA A 299 -13.45 16.25 0.07
CA ALA A 299 -12.66 17.10 -0.81
C ALA A 299 -13.43 17.47 -2.09
N SER A 300 -14.00 16.49 -2.79
CA SER A 300 -14.81 16.73 -4.00
C SER A 300 -16.08 17.52 -3.68
N ALA A 301 -16.78 17.21 -2.58
CA ALA A 301 -17.98 17.94 -2.17
C ALA A 301 -17.68 19.43 -1.88
N LEU A 302 -16.56 19.74 -1.22
CA LEU A 302 -16.13 21.13 -1.02
C LEU A 302 -15.77 21.82 -2.33
N LYS A 303 -15.12 21.10 -3.26
CA LYS A 303 -14.83 21.62 -4.59
C LYS A 303 -16.12 21.97 -5.34
N ASP A 304 -17.13 21.11 -5.28
CA ASP A 304 -18.43 21.39 -5.86
C ASP A 304 -19.11 22.58 -5.18
N MET A 305 -19.02 22.69 -3.85
CA MET A 305 -19.51 23.87 -3.11
C MET A 305 -18.80 25.16 -3.51
N SER A 306 -17.51 25.10 -3.85
CA SER A 306 -16.76 26.27 -4.32
C SER A 306 -17.34 26.84 -5.62
N SER A 307 -17.97 25.99 -6.43
CA SER A 307 -18.64 26.36 -7.68
C SER A 307 -20.07 26.89 -7.50
N ASP A 308 -20.69 26.67 -6.34
CA ASP A 308 -21.98 27.28 -5.99
C ASP A 308 -21.73 28.68 -5.41
N SER A 309 -22.26 29.71 -6.06
CA SER A 309 -22.15 31.11 -5.61
C SER A 309 -22.53 31.32 -4.13
N ARG A 310 -23.48 30.55 -3.60
CA ARG A 310 -23.94 30.64 -2.20
C ARG A 310 -22.91 30.17 -1.19
N TYR A 311 -22.14 29.14 -1.54
CA TYR A 311 -21.17 28.51 -0.64
C TYR A 311 -19.72 28.78 -1.03
N SER A 312 -19.47 29.46 -2.16
CA SER A 312 -18.15 29.69 -2.76
C SER A 312 -17.10 30.21 -1.77
N ARG A 313 -17.40 31.31 -1.06
CA ARG A 313 -16.50 31.90 -0.07
C ARG A 313 -16.25 30.97 1.12
N PHE A 314 -17.31 30.37 1.66
CA PHE A 314 -17.20 29.42 2.77
C PHE A 314 -16.35 28.21 2.40
N ALA A 315 -16.59 27.62 1.23
CA ALA A 315 -15.82 26.49 0.73
C ALA A 315 -14.34 26.86 0.52
N ALA A 316 -14.05 28.03 -0.05
CA ALA A 316 -12.68 28.51 -0.22
C ALA A 316 -11.96 28.72 1.13
N ASP A 317 -12.63 29.32 2.12
CA ASP A 317 -12.06 29.52 3.45
C ASP A 317 -11.78 28.19 4.17
N VAL A 318 -12.71 27.24 4.07
CA VAL A 318 -12.55 25.89 4.64
C VAL A 318 -11.42 25.14 3.95
N SER A 319 -11.34 25.18 2.62
CA SER A 319 -10.24 24.55 1.88
C SER A 319 -8.90 25.12 2.30
N ARG A 320 -8.74 26.45 2.32
CA ARG A 320 -7.50 27.10 2.76
C ARG A 320 -7.14 26.72 4.20
N PHE A 321 -8.12 26.69 5.11
CA PHE A 321 -7.89 26.30 6.49
C PHE A 321 -7.48 24.83 6.62
N ALA A 322 -8.11 23.94 5.84
CA ALA A 322 -7.75 22.53 5.81
C ALA A 322 -6.33 22.33 5.25
N ASP A 323 -5.97 23.06 4.19
CA ASP A 323 -4.64 22.99 3.59
C ASP A 323 -3.56 23.54 4.54
N GLU A 324 -3.89 24.59 5.31
CA GLU A 324 -3.03 25.10 6.37
C GLU A 324 -2.82 24.04 7.48
N LEU A 325 -3.89 23.37 7.91
CA LEU A 325 -3.77 22.27 8.87
C LEU A 325 -2.93 21.11 8.32
N GLU A 326 -3.12 20.72 7.05
CA GLU A 326 -2.30 19.69 6.40
C GLU A 326 -0.83 20.10 6.33
N SER A 327 -0.54 21.37 6.01
CA SER A 327 0.84 21.90 5.98
C SER A 327 1.53 21.85 7.35
N ARG A 328 0.75 21.89 8.44
CA ARG A 328 1.21 21.75 9.83
C ARG A 328 1.26 20.30 10.31
N GLY A 329 0.95 19.34 9.44
CA GLY A 329 0.85 17.91 9.80
C GLY A 329 -0.43 17.55 10.58
N MET A 330 -1.39 18.46 10.69
CA MET A 330 -2.70 18.28 11.34
C MET A 330 -3.74 17.75 10.35
N THR A 331 -3.40 16.65 9.69
CA THR A 331 -4.16 16.06 8.59
C THR A 331 -5.52 15.51 9.03
N LYS A 332 -5.59 14.97 10.25
CA LYS A 332 -6.85 14.53 10.87
C LYS A 332 -7.81 15.71 11.08
N GLU A 333 -7.29 16.82 11.60
CA GLU A 333 -8.07 18.03 11.86
C GLU A 333 -8.52 18.67 10.55
N ALA A 334 -7.67 18.67 9.51
CA ALA A 334 -8.01 19.14 8.18
C ALA A 334 -9.19 18.37 7.59
N ALA A 335 -9.11 17.03 7.58
CA ALA A 335 -10.19 16.18 7.11
C ALA A 335 -11.47 16.34 7.96
N TYR A 336 -11.35 16.51 9.28
CA TYR A 336 -12.49 16.80 10.15
C TYR A 336 -13.13 18.16 9.84
N ALA A 337 -12.33 19.19 9.58
CA ALA A 337 -12.83 20.50 9.17
C ALA A 337 -13.61 20.41 7.86
N ARG A 338 -13.05 19.71 6.85
CA ARG A 338 -13.73 19.47 5.56
C ARG A 338 -15.06 18.76 5.76
N LYS A 339 -15.07 17.67 6.53
CA LYS A 339 -16.29 16.93 6.87
C LYS A 339 -17.34 17.80 7.57
N LYS A 340 -16.94 18.53 8.61
CA LYS A 340 -17.85 19.37 9.39
C LYS A 340 -18.47 20.46 8.52
N ALA A 341 -17.68 21.06 7.64
CA ALA A 341 -18.16 22.07 6.70
C ALA A 341 -19.21 21.52 5.72
N VAL A 342 -18.96 20.36 5.11
CA VAL A 342 -19.93 19.70 4.22
C VAL A 342 -21.22 19.35 4.97
N ASN A 343 -21.11 18.82 6.19
CA ASN A 343 -22.28 18.50 7.00
C ASN A 343 -23.10 19.74 7.39
N LEU A 344 -22.44 20.85 7.72
CA LEU A 344 -23.10 22.12 8.01
C LEU A 344 -23.85 22.65 6.78
N ALA A 345 -23.22 22.61 5.61
CA ALA A 345 -23.83 23.07 4.36
C ALA A 345 -25.03 22.19 3.93
N ASN A 346 -24.93 20.87 4.16
CA ASN A 346 -26.04 19.95 3.91
C ASN A 346 -27.19 20.12 4.92
N ALA A 347 -26.90 20.53 6.15
CA ALA A 347 -27.93 20.84 7.14
C ALA A 347 -28.66 22.14 6.78
N SER A 348 -27.93 23.18 6.36
CA SER A 348 -28.51 24.47 5.98
C SER A 348 -29.40 24.39 4.73
N SER A 349 -29.07 23.52 3.76
CA SER A 349 -29.92 23.32 2.59
C SER A 349 -31.23 22.61 2.91
N ARG A 350 -31.23 21.66 3.85
CA ARG A 350 -32.46 20.96 4.28
C ARG A 350 -33.44 21.90 4.98
N THR A 351 -32.95 22.78 5.85
CA THR A 351 -33.81 23.75 6.56
C THR A 351 -34.46 24.77 5.62
N GLN A 352 -33.83 25.08 4.48
CA GLN A 352 -34.39 25.97 3.46
C GLN A 352 -35.40 25.27 2.53
N ALA A 353 -35.34 23.94 2.38
CA ALA A 353 -36.29 23.17 1.58
C ALA A 353 -37.61 22.87 2.33
N GLU A 354 -37.61 23.02 3.66
CA GLU A 354 -38.78 22.84 4.53
C GLU A 354 -39.53 24.16 4.81
N GLN A 355 -39.07 25.28 4.25
CA GLN A 355 -39.71 26.61 4.34
C GLN A 355 -40.34 27.01 3.00
#